data_AF-C8W7H6-F1
#
_entry.id   AF-C8W7H6-F1
#
_cell.length_a   1.000
_cell.length_b   1.000
_cell.length_c   1.000
_cell.angle_alpha   90.00
_cell.angle_beta   90.00
_cell.angle_gamma   90.00
#
_symmetry.space_group_name_H-M   'P 1'
#
loop_
_entity.id
_entity.type
_entity.pdbx_description
1 polymer ?
#
loop_
_entity_poly.entity_id
_entity_poly.type
_entity_poly.pdbx_seq_one_letter_code
_entity_poly.pdbx_strand_id
1 'polypeptide(L)'
;MIYLGNFSYNDKLDSTDNYCLMPCIVEADSTDHALELFSEHLIEVTKTSDLLDGAKEIFLDSIVELGEVPTTPLIAQWQKIMPAGVGLCSITSALPTLDLDDETANAYGFNEYSHDHDHEEDEEDHKHEEFGNINNLDNKLLEELSQDEEPFLRF
;
A
#
# COMPACT_ATOMS: atom_id res chain seq x y z
N MET A 1 -15.15 -11.72 -6.37
CA MET A 1 -14.40 -10.53 -6.81
C MET A 1 -12.93 -10.88 -6.86
N ILE A 2 -12.12 -10.12 -7.59
CA ILE A 2 -10.67 -10.32 -7.65
C ILE A 2 -10.01 -9.22 -6.81
N TYR A 3 -9.12 -9.60 -5.91
CA TYR A 3 -8.40 -8.69 -5.04
C TYR A 3 -6.92 -8.73 -5.35
N LEU A 4 -6.30 -7.55 -5.43
CA LEU A 4 -4.85 -7.38 -5.52
C LEU A 4 -4.38 -6.69 -4.24
N GLY A 5 -3.71 -7.45 -3.36
CA GLY A 5 -3.05 -6.91 -2.18
C GLY A 5 -1.61 -6.53 -2.53
N ASN A 6 -1.26 -5.27 -2.31
CA ASN A 6 0.08 -4.76 -2.56
C ASN A 6 0.84 -4.76 -1.23
N PHE A 7 1.78 -5.69 -1.09
CA PHE A 7 2.54 -5.86 0.14
C PHE A 7 3.97 -5.35 0.00
N SER A 8 4.54 -4.91 1.11
CA SER A 8 5.94 -4.51 1.19
C SER A 8 6.64 -5.02 2.44
N TYR A 9 7.96 -5.15 2.40
CA TYR A 9 8.77 -5.44 3.58
C TYR A 9 10.21 -4.99 3.41
N ASN A 10 10.89 -4.74 4.53
CA ASN A 10 12.34 -4.51 4.55
C ASN A 10 13.06 -5.85 4.75
N ASP A 11 13.96 -6.22 3.83
CA ASP A 11 14.77 -7.43 3.98
C ASP A 11 15.84 -7.20 5.06
N LYS A 12 15.62 -7.79 6.25
CA LYS A 12 16.54 -7.67 7.39
C LYS A 12 17.81 -8.51 7.27
N LEU A 13 17.86 -9.43 6.30
CA LEU A 13 19.05 -10.22 6.01
C LEU A 13 19.93 -9.55 4.94
N ASP A 14 19.40 -8.54 4.25
CA ASP A 14 20.16 -7.77 3.27
C ASP A 14 20.98 -6.65 3.92
N SER A 15 22.28 -6.66 3.67
CA SER A 15 23.23 -5.65 4.13
C SER A 15 23.07 -4.28 3.48
N THR A 16 22.27 -4.15 2.42
CA THR A 16 22.00 -2.88 1.74
C THR A 16 20.62 -2.30 2.05
N ASP A 17 19.94 -2.80 3.10
CA ASP A 17 18.60 -2.36 3.52
C ASP A 17 17.61 -2.33 2.34
N ASN A 18 17.59 -3.41 1.56
CA ASN A 18 16.72 -3.50 0.40
C ASN A 18 15.25 -3.57 0.83
N TYR A 19 14.41 -2.87 0.07
CA TYR A 19 12.97 -2.81 0.24
C TYR A 19 12.29 -3.66 -0.84
N CYS A 20 11.44 -4.58 -0.41
CA CYS A 20 10.79 -5.56 -1.26
C CYS A 20 9.33 -5.18 -1.49
N LEU A 21 8.88 -5.39 -2.72
CA LEU A 21 7.51 -5.14 -3.18
C LEU A 21 6.92 -6.44 -3.71
N MET A 22 5.75 -6.81 -3.21
CA MET A 22 5.17 -8.12 -3.40
C MET A 22 3.66 -8.01 -3.60
N PRO A 23 3.20 -7.68 -4.81
CA PRO A 23 1.78 -7.78 -5.14
C PRO A 23 1.32 -9.24 -5.12
N CYS A 24 0.19 -9.50 -4.47
CA CYS A 24 -0.50 -10.80 -4.42
C CYS A 24 -1.91 -10.66 -4.98
N ILE A 25 -2.37 -11.64 -5.74
CA ILE A 25 -3.71 -11.65 -6.34
C ILE A 25 -4.52 -12.86 -5.87
N VAL A 26 -5.79 -12.67 -5.55
CA VAL A 26 -6.69 -13.73 -5.11
C VAL A 26 -8.13 -13.47 -5.55
N GLU A 27 -8.91 -14.52 -5.76
CA GLU A 27 -10.36 -14.41 -5.87
C GLU A 27 -10.99 -14.66 -4.50
N ALA A 28 -11.87 -13.76 -4.05
CA ALA A 28 -12.57 -13.88 -2.78
C ALA A 28 -13.96 -13.24 -2.84
N ASP A 29 -14.77 -13.54 -1.82
CA ASP A 29 -16.15 -13.03 -1.70
C ASP A 29 -16.22 -11.66 -0.99
N SER A 30 -15.16 -11.26 -0.28
CA SER A 30 -15.05 -9.99 0.44
C SER A 30 -13.59 -9.62 0.67
N THR A 31 -13.34 -8.34 0.99
CA THR A 31 -12.02 -7.84 1.41
C THR A 31 -11.46 -8.64 2.59
N ASP A 32 -12.25 -8.88 3.64
CA ASP A 32 -11.81 -9.64 4.81
C ASP A 32 -11.36 -11.06 4.44
N HIS A 33 -12.12 -11.75 3.61
CA HIS A 33 -11.77 -13.09 3.14
C HIS A 33 -10.49 -13.06 2.28
N ALA A 34 -10.30 -12.03 1.45
CA ALA A 34 -9.06 -11.84 0.70
C ALA A 34 -7.86 -11.66 1.64
N LEU A 35 -7.99 -10.85 2.68
CA LEU A 35 -6.94 -10.63 3.68
C LEU A 35 -6.58 -11.91 4.43
N GLU A 36 -7.56 -12.73 4.82
CA GLU A 36 -7.34 -14.05 5.41
C GLU A 36 -6.54 -14.96 4.46
N LEU A 37 -6.95 -15.05 3.19
CA LEU A 37 -6.27 -15.86 2.18
C LEU A 37 -4.83 -15.38 1.91
N PHE A 38 -4.60 -14.07 1.85
CA PHE A 38 -3.25 -13.52 1.72
C PHE A 38 -2.39 -13.88 2.93
N SER A 39 -2.94 -13.72 4.14
CA SER A 39 -2.23 -14.05 5.39
C SER A 39 -1.82 -15.53 5.43
N GLU A 40 -2.77 -16.44 5.19
CA GLU A 40 -2.51 -17.88 5.15
C GLU A 40 -1.45 -18.24 4.10
N HIS A 41 -1.53 -17.65 2.91
CA HIS A 41 -0.58 -17.90 1.84
C HIS A 41 0.83 -17.44 2.21
N LEU A 42 0.98 -16.22 2.73
CA LEU A 42 2.29 -15.67 3.12
C LEU A 42 2.91 -16.49 4.25
N ILE A 43 2.12 -16.90 5.24
CA ILE A 43 2.57 -17.83 6.30
C ILE A 43 3.03 -19.16 5.70
N GLU A 44 2.32 -19.71 4.72
CA GLU A 44 2.74 -20.96 4.09
C GLU A 44 4.02 -20.81 3.25
N VAL A 45 4.20 -19.66 2.58
CA VAL A 45 5.46 -19.35 1.87
C VAL A 45 6.63 -19.37 2.84
N THR A 46 6.51 -18.81 4.06
CA THR A 46 7.60 -18.85 5.06
C THR A 46 8.01 -20.26 5.50
N LYS A 47 7.13 -21.26 5.33
CA LYS A 47 7.43 -22.66 5.68
C LYS A 47 8.00 -23.44 4.52
N THR A 48 7.73 -23.02 3.28
CA THR A 48 7.97 -23.79 2.07
C THR A 48 9.04 -23.20 1.16
N SER A 49 9.41 -21.94 1.37
CA SER A 49 10.39 -21.20 0.58
C SER A 49 11.20 -20.23 1.44
N ASP A 50 12.42 -19.95 1.01
CA ASP A 50 13.32 -18.92 1.52
C ASP A 50 12.98 -17.49 1.06
N LEU A 51 11.96 -17.32 0.21
CA LEU A 51 11.56 -16.03 -0.37
C LEU A 51 11.29 -14.94 0.68
N LEU A 52 10.83 -15.32 1.88
CA LEU A 52 10.44 -14.42 2.97
C LEU A 52 11.38 -14.50 4.19
N ASP A 53 12.56 -15.12 4.08
CA ASP A 53 13.48 -15.30 5.22
C ASP A 53 13.88 -13.96 5.88
N GLY A 54 13.99 -12.90 5.07
CA GLY A 54 14.29 -11.54 5.52
C GLY A 54 13.08 -10.71 5.96
N ALA A 55 11.87 -11.18 5.68
CA ALA A 55 10.63 -10.45 5.92
C ALA A 55 10.19 -10.62 7.38
N LYS A 56 10.70 -9.80 8.31
CA LYS A 56 10.26 -9.81 9.72
C LYS A 56 8.86 -9.24 9.91
N GLU A 57 8.58 -8.19 9.15
CA GLU A 57 7.32 -7.45 9.17
C GLU A 57 6.93 -7.23 7.71
N ILE A 58 5.73 -7.67 7.35
CA ILE A 58 5.13 -7.40 6.04
C ILE A 58 4.02 -6.39 6.25
N PHE A 59 4.01 -5.35 5.41
CA PHE A 59 3.04 -4.26 5.41
C PHE A 59 2.09 -4.43 4.22
N LEU A 60 0.85 -3.99 4.37
CA LEU A 60 -0.14 -3.93 3.29
C LEU A 60 -0.29 -2.46 2.88
N ASP A 61 0.28 -2.11 1.74
CA ASP A 61 0.31 -0.72 1.27
C ASP A 61 -1.06 -0.30 0.72
N SER A 62 -1.71 -1.19 -0.04
CA SER A 62 -3.05 -0.98 -0.59
C SER A 62 -3.69 -2.30 -1.01
N ILE A 63 -5.02 -2.31 -1.09
CA ILE A 63 -5.78 -3.42 -1.69
C ILE A 63 -6.69 -2.88 -2.78
N VAL A 64 -6.63 -3.49 -3.97
CA VAL A 64 -7.51 -3.18 -5.10
C VAL A 64 -8.55 -4.27 -5.24
N GLU A 65 -9.83 -3.89 -5.26
CA GLU A 65 -10.96 -4.75 -5.59
C GLU A 65 -11.34 -4.56 -7.06
N LEU A 66 -11.41 -5.65 -7.80
CA LEU A 66 -11.92 -5.71 -9.18
C LEU A 66 -13.22 -6.52 -9.20
N GLY A 67 -14.28 -5.93 -9.76
CA GLY A 67 -15.57 -6.61 -9.91
C GLY A 67 -15.47 -7.83 -10.82
N GLU A 68 -14.65 -7.75 -11.87
CA GLU A 68 -14.42 -8.82 -12.85
C GLU A 68 -13.00 -8.77 -13.43
N VAL A 69 -12.64 -9.76 -14.25
CA VAL A 69 -11.35 -9.75 -14.97
C VAL A 69 -11.36 -8.59 -15.98
N PRO A 70 -10.42 -7.62 -15.88
CA PRO A 70 -10.45 -6.46 -16.75
C PRO A 70 -10.20 -6.86 -18.20
N THR A 71 -11.04 -6.34 -19.10
CA THR A 71 -10.93 -6.60 -20.56
C THR A 71 -10.01 -5.61 -21.26
N THR A 72 -9.66 -4.51 -20.59
CA THR A 72 -8.67 -3.52 -21.00
C THR A 72 -7.56 -3.42 -19.94
N PRO A 73 -6.31 -3.08 -20.33
CA PRO A 73 -5.24 -2.92 -19.36
C PRO A 73 -5.56 -1.87 -18.29
N LEU A 74 -5.25 -2.19 -17.03
CA LEU A 74 -5.45 -1.33 -15.87
C LEU A 74 -4.12 -1.20 -15.10
N ILE A 75 -3.75 0.02 -14.72
CA ILE A 75 -2.62 0.25 -13.80
C ILE A 75 -3.14 0.06 -12.39
N ALA A 76 -2.90 -1.11 -11.80
CA ALA A 76 -3.37 -1.41 -10.44
C ALA A 76 -2.49 -0.76 -9.35
N GLN A 77 -1.19 -0.60 -9.63
CA GLN A 77 -0.25 0.15 -8.80
C GLN A 77 0.76 0.89 -9.69
N TRP A 78 0.97 2.16 -9.40
CA TRP A 78 2.13 2.91 -9.88
C TRP A 78 3.04 3.24 -8.71
N GLN A 79 4.34 3.06 -8.92
CA GLN A 79 5.34 3.35 -7.91
C GLN A 79 6.56 4.00 -8.51
N LYS A 80 7.02 5.06 -7.86
CA LYS A 80 8.25 5.77 -8.19
C LYS A 80 9.22 5.67 -7.01
N ILE A 81 10.33 4.97 -7.24
CA ILE A 81 11.42 4.85 -6.28
C ILE A 81 12.54 5.79 -6.72
N MET A 82 13.04 6.60 -5.79
CA MET A 82 14.17 7.50 -6.05
C MET A 82 15.17 7.49 -4.90
N PRO A 83 16.47 7.71 -5.18
CA PRO A 83 17.46 7.92 -4.13
C PRO A 83 17.11 9.14 -3.29
N ALA A 84 17.15 9.00 -1.97
CA ALA A 84 17.10 10.11 -1.03
C ALA A 84 18.51 10.46 -0.54
N GLY A 85 18.66 11.57 0.20
CA GLY A 85 19.96 11.96 0.77
C GLY A 85 20.57 10.86 1.66
N VAL A 86 19.71 10.09 2.34
CA VAL A 86 20.02 8.82 3.00
C VAL A 86 18.90 7.84 2.63
N GLY A 87 19.23 6.67 2.08
CA GLY A 87 18.25 5.62 1.73
C GLY A 87 17.46 5.88 0.44
N LEU A 88 16.25 5.31 0.39
CA LEU A 88 15.32 5.42 -0.74
C LEU A 88 14.05 6.15 -0.31
N CYS A 89 13.46 6.89 -1.23
CA CYS A 89 12.11 7.44 -1.11
C CYS A 89 11.22 6.73 -2.14
N SER A 90 10.05 6.29 -1.70
CA SER A 90 9.04 5.66 -2.55
C SER A 90 7.76 6.49 -2.52
N ILE A 91 7.16 6.70 -3.69
CA ILE A 91 5.82 7.25 -3.86
C ILE A 91 4.98 6.19 -4.56
N THR A 92 3.84 5.86 -3.98
CA THR A 92 2.93 4.82 -4.50
C THR A 92 1.54 5.41 -4.73
N SER A 93 0.84 4.93 -5.76
CA SER A 93 -0.55 5.26 -6.03
C SER A 93 -1.27 4.03 -6.59
N ALA A 94 -2.41 3.68 -6.01
CA ALA A 94 -3.30 2.63 -6.50
C ALA A 94 -4.31 3.21 -7.48
N LEU A 95 -4.57 2.51 -8.59
CA LEU A 95 -5.51 2.93 -9.65
C LEU A 95 -5.30 4.38 -10.15
N PRO A 96 -4.06 4.86 -10.43
CA PRO A 96 -3.77 6.28 -10.70
C PRO A 96 -4.40 6.85 -11.98
N THR A 97 -5.00 6.01 -12.82
CA THR A 97 -5.59 6.38 -14.11
C THR A 97 -7.10 6.26 -14.15
N LEU A 98 -7.73 5.78 -13.07
CA LEU A 98 -9.18 5.72 -12.97
C LEU A 98 -9.72 6.99 -12.31
N ASP A 99 -10.88 7.43 -12.77
CA ASP A 99 -11.65 8.49 -12.12
C ASP A 99 -12.34 7.93 -10.87
N LEU A 100 -12.61 8.78 -9.88
CA LEU A 100 -13.17 8.36 -8.57
C LEU A 100 -14.59 7.76 -8.68
N ASP A 101 -15.31 8.05 -9.76
CA ASP A 101 -16.65 7.54 -10.06
C ASP A 101 -16.64 6.31 -10.98
N ASP A 102 -15.46 5.76 -11.31
CA ASP A 102 -15.33 4.57 -12.13
C ASP A 102 -15.69 3.29 -11.33
N GLU A 103 -16.69 2.54 -11.79
CA GLU A 103 -17.18 1.32 -11.13
C GLU A 103 -16.33 0.06 -11.43
N THR A 104 -15.27 0.17 -12.25
CA THR A 104 -14.46 -0.97 -12.68
C THR A 104 -13.64 -1.56 -11.53
N ALA A 105 -13.10 -0.70 -10.67
CA ALA A 105 -12.18 -1.08 -9.61
C ALA A 105 -12.18 -0.06 -8.48
N ASN A 106 -12.02 -0.55 -7.25
CA ASN A 106 -11.85 0.30 -6.07
C ASN A 106 -10.50 0.02 -5.42
N ALA A 107 -9.85 1.04 -4.88
CA ALA A 107 -8.63 0.90 -4.10
C ALA A 107 -8.86 1.39 -2.67
N TYR A 108 -8.37 0.63 -1.70
CA TYR A 108 -8.41 0.97 -0.30
C TYR A 108 -6.97 1.13 0.20
N GLY A 109 -6.67 2.31 0.74
CA GLY A 109 -5.42 2.59 1.43
C GLY A 109 -5.59 2.41 2.94
N PHE A 110 -4.55 1.92 3.59
CA PHE A 110 -4.54 1.76 5.06
C PHE A 110 -3.88 2.96 5.78
N ASN A 111 -3.54 4.03 5.05
CA ASN A 111 -2.83 5.22 5.54
C ASN A 111 -3.69 6.50 5.66
N GLU A 112 -5.02 6.40 5.64
CA GLU A 112 -5.87 7.60 5.73
C GLU A 112 -6.30 7.88 7.19
N TYR A 113 -5.59 8.86 7.79
CA TYR A 113 -5.92 9.67 8.97
C TYR A 113 -5.61 9.10 10.38
N SER A 114 -4.52 9.61 10.97
CA SER A 114 -4.43 9.86 12.41
C SER A 114 -4.12 11.34 12.70
N HIS A 115 -4.85 12.25 12.07
CA HIS A 115 -5.05 13.56 12.70
C HIS A 115 -6.22 13.42 13.67
N ASP A 116 -5.89 13.20 14.95
CA ASP A 116 -6.78 13.56 16.07
C ASP A 116 -7.08 15.06 15.96
N HIS A 117 -8.10 15.40 15.18
CA HIS A 117 -8.83 16.63 15.36
C HIS A 117 -10.07 16.25 16.16
N ASP A 118 -10.00 16.53 17.47
CA ASP A 118 -11.15 16.59 18.36
C ASP A 118 -12.36 17.14 17.61
N HIS A 119 -13.42 16.33 17.58
CA HIS A 119 -14.73 16.73 17.09
C HIS A 119 -15.21 17.96 17.86
N GLU A 120 -15.10 19.14 17.26
CA GLU A 120 -16.16 20.14 17.36
C GLU A 120 -16.79 20.30 15.98
N GLU A 121 -18.11 20.12 15.97
CA GLU A 121 -19.00 20.17 14.82
C GLU A 121 -18.79 21.45 14.00
N ASP A 122 -18.47 21.33 12.71
CA ASP A 122 -18.87 22.33 11.72
C ASP A 122 -18.87 21.72 10.30
N GLU A 123 -20.01 21.81 9.63
CA GLU A 123 -20.22 21.49 8.22
C GLU A 123 -19.48 22.52 7.34
N GLU A 124 -18.25 22.31 6.88
CA GLU A 124 -17.71 23.07 5.72
C GLU A 124 -16.65 22.27 4.93
N ASP A 125 -16.90 22.16 3.61
CA ASP A 125 -15.98 21.91 2.50
C ASP A 125 -14.85 20.88 2.71
N HIS A 126 -14.98 19.72 2.06
CA HIS A 126 -13.86 18.85 1.69
C HIS A 126 -12.85 19.60 0.82
N LYS A 127 -12.00 20.42 1.44
CA LYS A 127 -10.80 20.96 0.79
C LYS A 127 -9.83 19.79 0.62
N HIS A 128 -9.83 19.25 -0.59
CA HIS A 128 -8.80 18.36 -1.07
C HIS A 128 -7.43 19.00 -0.79
N GLU A 129 -6.62 18.36 0.04
CA GLU A 129 -5.19 18.64 0.05
C GLU A 129 -4.63 18.16 -1.29
N GLU A 130 -4.48 19.11 -2.22
CA GLU A 130 -3.69 18.92 -3.42
C GLU A 130 -2.29 18.52 -2.95
N PHE A 131 -1.97 17.22 -3.02
CA PHE A 131 -0.61 16.73 -2.74
C PHE A 131 0.32 17.62 -3.55
N GLY A 132 1.07 18.46 -2.83
CA GLY A 132 1.84 19.54 -3.43
C GLY A 132 2.67 19.00 -4.60
N ASN A 133 2.85 19.84 -5.62
CA ASN A 133 3.62 19.51 -6.83
C ASN A 133 4.83 18.63 -6.49
N ILE A 134 4.88 17.41 -7.04
CA ILE A 134 5.90 16.36 -6.79
C ILE A 134 7.36 16.83 -6.90
N ASN A 135 7.59 18.04 -7.40
CA ASN A 135 8.88 18.71 -7.46
C ASN A 135 9.27 19.47 -6.16
N ASN A 136 8.37 19.56 -5.17
CA ASN A 136 8.53 20.29 -3.91
C ASN A 136 8.56 19.36 -2.67
N LEU A 137 8.87 18.07 -2.85
CA LEU A 137 9.03 17.14 -1.73
C LEU A 137 10.34 17.47 -1.00
N ASP A 138 10.27 18.13 0.14
CA ASP A 138 11.43 18.47 0.97
C ASP A 138 11.58 17.49 2.15
N ASN A 139 12.74 17.52 2.81
CA ASN A 139 13.05 16.61 3.92
C ASN A 139 12.10 16.78 5.12
N LYS A 140 11.45 17.94 5.25
CA LYS A 140 10.52 18.20 6.36
C LYS A 140 9.18 17.51 6.11
N LEU A 141 8.68 17.57 4.88
CA LEU A 141 7.51 16.79 4.45
C LEU A 141 7.77 15.28 4.53
N LEU A 142 8.99 14.82 4.25
CA LEU A 142 9.36 13.40 4.40
C LEU A 142 9.37 12.93 5.87
N GLU A 143 9.79 13.77 6.81
CA GLU A 143 9.71 13.48 8.25
C GLU A 143 8.26 13.53 8.77
N GLU A 144 7.41 14.40 8.22
CA GLU A 144 5.98 14.46 8.55
C GLU A 144 5.20 13.25 8.00
N LEU A 145 5.66 12.66 6.89
CA LEU A 145 5.09 11.46 6.28
C LEU A 145 5.64 10.14 6.84
N SER A 146 6.72 10.17 7.65
CA SER A 146 7.22 8.96 8.32
C SER A 146 6.34 8.63 9.53
N GLN A 147 5.27 7.86 9.31
CA GLN A 147 4.39 7.37 10.37
C GLN A 147 4.81 5.96 10.83
N ASP A 148 4.53 5.65 12.09
CA ASP A 148 4.66 4.30 12.65
C ASP A 148 3.53 3.41 12.11
N GLU A 149 3.74 2.80 10.93
CA GLU A 149 2.77 1.89 10.31
C GLU A 149 2.68 0.54 11.08
N GLU A 150 1.47 0.02 11.27
CA GLU A 150 1.28 -1.32 11.83
C GLU A 150 1.45 -2.39 10.73
N PRO A 151 2.32 -3.40 10.92
CA PRO A 151 2.52 -4.43 9.91
C PRO A 151 1.31 -5.35 9.79
N PHE A 152 0.98 -5.71 8.56
CA PHE A 152 -0.03 -6.72 8.21
C PHE A 152 0.31 -8.10 8.79
N LEU A 153 1.58 -8.50 8.77
CA LEU A 153 2.07 -9.73 9.38
C LEU A 153 3.39 -9.52 10.12
N ARG A 154 3.56 -10.27 11.22
CA ARG A 154 4.82 -10.37 11.98
C ARG A 154 5.22 -11.83 12.12
N PHE A 155 6.50 -12.15 11.93
CA PHE A 155 7.05 -13.52 12.03
C PHE A 155 8.06 -13.68 13.17
#